data_AF-A0A3M6ES67-F1
#
_entry.id   AF-A0A3M6ES67-F1
#
_cell.length_a   1.000
_cell.length_b   1.000
_cell.length_c   1.000
_cell.angle_alpha   90.00
_cell.angle_beta   90.00
_cell.angle_gamma   90.00
#
_symmetry.space_group_name_H-M   'P 1'
#
loop_
_entity.id
_entity.type
_entity.pdbx_description
1 polymer ?
#
loop_
_entity_poly.entity_id
_entity_poly.type
_entity_poly.pdbx_seq_one_letter_code
_entity_poly.pdbx_strand_id
1 'polypeptide(L)'
;MEDLAGRMGGNRMDYSVNESGLIHTTKKYSGSFAYFKDFGSVRYIQLNLDPSYTNWFYSSGVWTTNEFDILSPVENGWLENLLIQARDNGKFVIIGMHDAEEWTRTSDPRTQAILTKFRKLLKEYDVSAIFAGHFHTAAGIYPSPYEGVPVLLSGSATEETFLITDIDESSRKISVWLVRNNTPETAQHLGVFPLKQSVKTPPTDEYDNAGSWGTWGPSARCPSGLYINAFDVKGEKWQGDDDDTAVNAIVMYCHDDVGLRSKEGGWGTFSGYSKCPADQAIVGFQLKMEPRQEDGDDTAVDSVRFVCEGGQSIAAAYDTSYGVWKKTYRCPAGMAAIGFETRVEDYQGDDDDKYHDDTALNGMRMKCGSKP
;
A
#
# COMPACT_ATOMS: atom_id res chain seq x y z
N MET A 1 10.77 -17.45 -15.72
CA MET A 1 10.38 -16.64 -14.55
C MET A 1 10.64 -17.36 -13.24
N GLU A 2 10.24 -18.63 -13.07
CA GLU A 2 10.48 -19.39 -11.82
C GLU A 2 11.96 -19.48 -11.41
N ASP A 3 12.88 -19.68 -12.36
CA ASP A 3 14.33 -19.67 -12.09
C ASP A 3 14.84 -18.29 -11.65
N LEU A 4 14.35 -17.21 -12.27
CA LEU A 4 14.73 -15.84 -11.91
C LEU A 4 14.16 -15.47 -10.53
N ALA A 5 12.88 -15.76 -10.28
CA ALA A 5 12.25 -15.58 -8.98
C ALA A 5 13.00 -16.38 -7.91
N GLY A 6 13.32 -17.65 -8.17
CA GLY A 6 14.10 -18.52 -7.28
C GLY A 6 15.48 -17.95 -6.95
N ARG A 7 16.23 -17.46 -7.94
CA ARG A 7 17.56 -16.83 -7.74
C ARG A 7 17.49 -15.48 -7.02
N MET A 8 16.39 -14.74 -7.19
CA MET A 8 16.17 -13.43 -6.57
C MET A 8 15.42 -13.50 -5.22
N GLY A 9 15.24 -14.70 -4.64
CA GLY A 9 14.71 -14.88 -3.27
C GLY A 9 13.27 -15.39 -3.15
N GLY A 10 12.72 -16.00 -4.20
CA GLY A 10 11.40 -16.63 -4.25
C GLY A 10 10.27 -15.71 -4.76
N ASN A 11 9.04 -15.88 -4.25
CA ASN A 11 7.80 -15.15 -4.59
C ASN A 11 7.82 -13.64 -4.21
N ARG A 12 8.96 -12.96 -4.34
CA ARG A 12 9.18 -11.57 -3.90
C ARG A 12 9.26 -10.56 -5.04
N MET A 13 8.97 -11.01 -6.25
CA MET A 13 8.91 -10.18 -7.46
C MET A 13 7.46 -9.83 -7.78
N ASP A 14 7.23 -8.59 -8.20
CA ASP A 14 5.93 -8.09 -8.62
C ASP A 14 5.57 -8.56 -10.03
N TYR A 15 4.90 -9.70 -10.13
CA TYR A 15 4.27 -10.13 -11.37
C TYR A 15 3.10 -11.09 -11.11
N SER A 16 2.19 -11.10 -12.08
CA SER A 16 1.11 -12.07 -12.22
C SER A 16 1.19 -12.70 -13.60
N VAL A 17 0.63 -13.90 -13.76
CA VAL A 17 0.59 -14.61 -15.04
C VAL A 17 -0.85 -15.00 -15.33
N ASN A 18 -1.32 -14.64 -16.53
CA ASN A 18 -2.59 -15.10 -17.07
C ASN A 18 -2.31 -15.86 -18.37
N GLU A 19 -2.92 -17.04 -18.53
CA GLU A 19 -2.80 -17.86 -19.74
C GLU A 19 -4.16 -17.97 -20.43
N SER A 20 -4.19 -17.74 -21.73
CA SER A 20 -5.39 -17.78 -22.56
C SER A 20 -5.14 -18.46 -23.90
N GLY A 21 -6.20 -18.87 -24.59
CA GLY A 21 -6.13 -19.52 -25.90
C GLY A 21 -6.15 -21.05 -25.83
N LEU A 22 -6.61 -21.67 -26.93
CA LEU A 22 -6.85 -23.12 -27.01
C LEU A 22 -5.83 -23.84 -27.90
N ILE A 23 -5.59 -23.32 -29.11
CA ILE A 23 -4.67 -23.91 -30.09
C ILE A 23 -3.34 -23.14 -30.12
N HIS A 24 -3.43 -21.82 -30.04
CA HIS A 24 -2.30 -20.93 -29.78
C HIS A 24 -2.49 -20.36 -28.38
N THR A 25 -1.50 -20.50 -27.52
CA THR A 25 -1.57 -20.05 -26.13
C THR A 25 -0.89 -18.70 -25.97
N THR A 26 -1.51 -17.78 -25.26
CA THR A 26 -0.92 -16.48 -24.90
C THR A 26 -0.73 -16.43 -23.40
N LYS A 27 0.52 -16.30 -22.96
CA LYS A 27 0.90 -16.06 -21.57
C LYS A 27 1.20 -14.59 -21.38
N LYS A 28 0.33 -13.90 -20.64
CA LYS A 28 0.51 -12.49 -20.27
C LYS A 28 1.13 -12.39 -18.88
N TYR A 29 2.30 -11.78 -18.79
CA TYR A 29 2.99 -11.44 -17.56
C TYR A 29 2.75 -9.96 -17.25
N SER A 30 2.18 -9.65 -16.08
CA SER A 30 1.82 -8.28 -15.71
C SER A 30 2.30 -7.92 -14.31
N GLY A 31 2.94 -6.75 -14.16
CA GLY A 31 3.47 -6.23 -12.88
C GLY A 31 4.63 -5.28 -13.12
N SER A 32 5.27 -4.77 -12.07
CA SER A 32 6.46 -3.91 -12.24
C SER A 32 7.74 -4.68 -12.52
N PHE A 33 7.76 -6.00 -12.23
CA PHE A 33 8.95 -6.86 -12.24
C PHE A 33 10.05 -6.38 -11.28
N ALA A 34 9.73 -5.43 -10.40
CA ALA A 34 10.54 -5.07 -9.24
C ALA A 34 10.53 -6.24 -8.24
N TYR A 35 11.50 -6.28 -7.35
CA TYR A 35 11.57 -7.29 -6.30
C TYR A 35 12.13 -6.72 -5.00
N PHE A 36 12.00 -7.47 -3.91
CA PHE A 36 12.67 -7.12 -2.66
C PHE A 36 13.39 -8.31 -2.04
N LYS A 37 14.39 -8.00 -1.22
CA LYS A 37 15.13 -8.96 -0.40
C LYS A 37 15.35 -8.38 0.98
N ASP A 38 15.24 -9.25 1.98
CA ASP A 38 15.52 -8.87 3.36
C ASP A 38 16.93 -9.36 3.73
N PHE A 39 17.72 -8.46 4.30
CA PHE A 39 19.05 -8.70 4.88
C PHE A 39 18.98 -8.32 6.36
N GLY A 40 18.76 -9.30 7.23
CA GLY A 40 18.52 -9.04 8.65
C GLY A 40 17.34 -8.08 8.85
N SER A 41 17.59 -6.96 9.51
CA SER A 41 16.58 -5.91 9.75
C SER A 41 16.39 -4.93 8.58
N VAL A 42 17.09 -5.11 7.46
CA VAL A 42 16.99 -4.24 6.28
C VAL A 42 16.15 -4.89 5.20
N ARG A 43 15.19 -4.16 4.64
CA ARG A 43 14.51 -4.48 3.39
C ARG A 43 15.12 -3.68 2.26
N TYR A 44 15.74 -4.38 1.31
CA TYR A 44 16.21 -3.80 0.05
C TYR A 44 15.16 -4.03 -1.04
N ILE A 45 14.59 -2.95 -1.58
CA ILE A 45 13.59 -2.98 -2.65
C ILE A 45 14.25 -2.53 -3.95
N GLN A 46 14.41 -3.44 -4.91
CA GLN A 46 14.95 -3.12 -6.23
C GLN A 46 13.80 -2.84 -7.20
N LEU A 47 13.68 -1.58 -7.62
CA LEU A 47 12.81 -1.17 -8.72
C LEU A 47 13.42 -1.60 -10.07
N ASN A 48 12.59 -1.61 -11.11
CA ASN A 48 12.99 -2.01 -12.46
C ASN A 48 13.96 -0.99 -13.10
N LEU A 49 13.44 0.09 -13.69
CA LEU A 49 14.25 1.21 -14.19
C LEU A 49 14.17 2.40 -13.22
N ASP A 50 12.97 2.94 -13.06
CA ASP A 50 12.64 4.07 -12.20
C ASP A 50 11.20 3.90 -11.65
N PRO A 51 10.76 4.73 -10.69
CA PRO A 51 9.43 4.61 -10.08
C PRO A 51 8.23 4.78 -11.05
N SER A 52 8.41 5.44 -12.19
CA SER A 52 7.36 5.69 -13.19
C SER A 52 7.32 4.68 -14.33
N TYR A 53 8.35 3.83 -14.44
CA TYR A 53 8.60 2.98 -15.58
C TYR A 53 7.40 2.09 -15.95
N THR A 54 7.04 2.14 -17.23
CA THR A 54 6.05 1.28 -17.86
C THR A 54 6.55 0.90 -19.24
N ASN A 55 6.26 -0.32 -19.67
CA ASN A 55 6.61 -0.77 -21.01
C ASN A 55 5.73 -1.96 -21.40
N TRP A 56 5.50 -2.14 -22.70
CA TRP A 56 4.82 -3.33 -23.20
C TRP A 56 5.59 -3.93 -24.37
N PHE A 57 5.82 -5.23 -24.32
CA PHE A 57 6.43 -5.98 -25.41
C PHE A 57 5.97 -7.42 -25.41
N TYR A 58 6.19 -8.12 -26.52
CA TYR A 58 5.81 -9.52 -26.65
C TYR A 58 6.85 -10.31 -27.47
N SER A 59 6.79 -11.62 -27.32
CA SER A 59 7.55 -12.59 -28.13
C SER A 59 6.60 -13.70 -28.57
N SER A 60 6.41 -13.84 -29.88
CA SER A 60 5.54 -14.86 -30.47
C SER A 60 6.36 -15.97 -31.12
N GLY A 61 6.07 -17.20 -30.73
CA GLY A 61 6.46 -18.42 -31.41
C GLY A 61 5.30 -19.01 -32.22
N VAL A 62 5.49 -20.21 -32.76
CA VAL A 62 4.49 -20.87 -33.61
C VAL A 62 3.19 -21.19 -32.86
N TRP A 63 3.30 -21.62 -31.61
CA TRP A 63 2.16 -22.10 -30.79
C TRP A 63 1.91 -21.26 -29.53
N THR A 64 2.82 -20.36 -29.21
CA THR A 64 2.83 -19.63 -27.94
C THR A 64 3.21 -18.18 -28.16
N THR A 65 2.48 -17.24 -27.55
CA THR A 65 2.89 -15.84 -27.40
C THR A 65 3.12 -15.53 -25.93
N ASN A 66 4.23 -14.87 -25.61
CA ASN A 66 4.51 -14.34 -24.28
C ASN A 66 4.44 -12.82 -24.34
N GLU A 67 3.52 -12.22 -23.59
CA GLU A 67 3.36 -10.77 -23.49
C GLU A 67 3.86 -10.30 -22.13
N PHE A 68 4.51 -9.14 -22.10
CA PHE A 68 5.03 -8.49 -20.90
C PHE A 68 4.44 -7.10 -20.81
N ASP A 69 3.68 -6.87 -19.74
CA ASP A 69 3.01 -5.62 -19.43
C ASP A 69 3.63 -5.07 -18.14
N ILE A 70 4.65 -4.22 -18.30
CA ILE A 70 5.41 -3.62 -17.22
C ILE A 70 4.66 -2.40 -16.70
N LEU A 71 4.31 -2.43 -15.42
CA LEU A 71 3.52 -1.40 -14.74
C LEU A 71 4.39 -0.61 -13.73
N SER A 72 4.05 0.65 -13.48
CA SER A 72 4.74 1.43 -12.45
C SER A 72 4.49 0.83 -11.06
N PRO A 73 5.54 0.56 -10.26
CA PRO A 73 5.39 0.03 -8.89
C PRO A 73 4.77 1.04 -7.92
N VAL A 74 4.80 2.33 -8.25
CA VAL A 74 4.17 3.40 -7.46
C VAL A 74 2.67 3.51 -7.77
N GLU A 75 2.32 3.38 -9.05
CA GLU A 75 0.94 3.50 -9.54
C GLU A 75 0.12 2.26 -9.21
N ASN A 76 0.68 1.06 -9.43
CA ASN A 76 0.00 -0.21 -9.14
C ASN A 76 -0.10 -0.54 -7.64
N GLY A 77 0.48 0.30 -6.77
CA GLY A 77 0.42 0.17 -5.31
C GLY A 77 1.39 -0.83 -4.68
N TRP A 78 2.17 -1.57 -5.49
CA TRP A 78 3.07 -2.60 -4.99
C TRP A 78 4.17 -2.04 -4.08
N LEU A 79 4.80 -0.91 -4.46
CA LEU A 79 5.86 -0.30 -3.66
C LEU A 79 5.32 0.13 -2.29
N GLU A 80 4.19 0.83 -2.27
CA GLU A 80 3.57 1.30 -1.04
C GLU A 80 3.31 0.12 -0.10
N ASN A 81 2.73 -0.98 -0.61
CA ASN A 81 2.50 -2.21 0.16
C ASN A 81 3.78 -2.78 0.78
N LEU A 82 4.90 -2.78 0.04
CA LEU A 82 6.17 -3.24 0.61
C LEU A 82 6.74 -2.31 1.68
N LEU A 83 6.57 -1.00 1.53
CA LEU A 83 6.98 -0.02 2.54
C LEU A 83 6.18 -0.17 3.84
N ILE A 84 4.87 -0.41 3.70
CA ILE A 84 3.99 -0.76 4.83
C ILE A 84 4.49 -2.02 5.51
N GLN A 85 4.70 -3.10 4.75
CA GLN A 85 5.18 -4.36 5.31
C GLN A 85 6.53 -4.21 6.01
N ALA A 86 7.46 -3.44 5.43
CA ALA A 86 8.74 -3.18 6.05
C ALA A 86 8.55 -2.52 7.43
N ARG A 87 7.71 -1.48 7.48
CA ARG A 87 7.35 -0.77 8.70
C ARG A 87 6.70 -1.69 9.73
N ASP A 88 5.69 -2.47 9.35
CA ASP A 88 4.97 -3.36 10.26
C ASP A 88 5.90 -4.44 10.86
N ASN A 89 6.92 -4.84 10.09
CA ASN A 89 7.94 -5.80 10.54
C ASN A 89 9.17 -5.12 11.16
N GLY A 90 9.13 -3.82 11.46
CA GLY A 90 10.23 -3.09 12.07
C GLY A 90 11.52 -3.09 11.25
N LYS A 91 11.41 -3.13 9.92
CA LYS A 91 12.56 -3.12 9.00
C LYS A 91 12.94 -1.71 8.55
N PHE A 92 14.23 -1.49 8.40
CA PHE A 92 14.78 -0.32 7.70
C PHE A 92 14.61 -0.51 6.19
N VAL A 93 14.28 0.54 5.45
CA VAL A 93 14.08 0.44 4.00
C VAL A 93 15.23 1.10 3.23
N ILE A 94 15.77 0.37 2.27
CA ILE A 94 16.65 0.87 1.22
C ILE A 94 15.98 0.59 -0.13
N ILE A 95 16.05 1.55 -1.05
CA ILE A 95 15.55 1.39 -2.42
C ILE A 95 16.73 1.35 -3.40
N GLY A 96 16.70 0.41 -4.34
CA GLY A 96 17.53 0.39 -5.53
C GLY A 96 16.71 0.78 -6.75
N MET A 97 17.27 1.58 -7.65
CA MET A 97 16.69 1.88 -8.98
C MET A 97 17.81 2.05 -10.00
N HIS A 98 17.51 2.09 -11.29
CA HIS A 98 18.51 2.37 -12.31
C HIS A 98 18.66 3.89 -12.51
N ASP A 99 17.59 4.57 -12.92
CA ASP A 99 17.58 6.02 -13.14
C ASP A 99 17.06 6.77 -11.91
N ALA A 100 17.94 7.61 -11.35
CA ALA A 100 17.65 8.40 -10.17
C ALA A 100 16.95 9.72 -10.45
N GLU A 101 16.96 10.23 -11.68
CA GLU A 101 16.63 11.65 -11.89
C GLU A 101 16.05 12.00 -13.26
N GLU A 102 16.42 11.36 -14.37
CA GLU A 102 15.99 11.86 -15.70
C GLU A 102 14.47 11.83 -15.86
N TRP A 103 13.82 10.77 -15.38
CA TRP A 103 12.37 10.65 -15.34
C TRP A 103 11.68 11.80 -14.55
N THR A 104 12.37 12.47 -13.63
CA THR A 104 11.80 13.56 -12.81
C THR A 104 11.69 14.90 -13.54
N ARG A 105 12.41 15.06 -14.65
CA ARG A 105 12.53 16.32 -15.41
C ARG A 105 11.47 16.48 -16.50
N THR A 106 10.65 15.46 -16.73
CA THR A 106 9.60 15.47 -17.76
C THR A 106 8.46 16.42 -17.41
N SER A 107 7.78 16.97 -18.42
CA SER A 107 6.52 17.73 -18.25
C SER A 107 5.28 16.84 -18.27
N ASP A 108 5.44 15.51 -18.42
CA ASP A 108 4.32 14.56 -18.44
C ASP A 108 3.55 14.56 -17.11
N PRO A 109 2.23 14.86 -17.12
CA PRO A 109 1.42 14.96 -15.90
C PRO A 109 1.38 13.67 -15.07
N ARG A 110 1.33 12.50 -15.73
CA ARG A 110 1.33 11.20 -15.04
C ARG A 110 2.62 11.02 -14.25
N THR A 111 3.76 11.26 -14.89
CA THR A 111 5.07 11.10 -14.27
C THR A 111 5.29 12.10 -13.13
N GLN A 112 4.80 13.34 -13.27
CA GLN A 112 4.83 14.33 -12.18
C GLN A 112 3.97 13.93 -10.97
N ALA A 113 2.79 13.32 -11.20
CA ALA A 113 1.97 12.76 -10.14
C ALA A 113 2.68 11.58 -9.44
N ILE A 114 3.34 10.71 -10.21
CA ILE A 114 4.15 9.60 -9.67
C ILE A 114 5.32 10.13 -8.84
N LEU A 115 6.05 11.16 -9.31
CA LEU A 115 7.13 11.79 -8.56
C LEU A 115 6.64 12.35 -7.22
N THR A 116 5.50 13.04 -7.25
CA THR A 116 4.86 13.58 -6.05
C THR A 116 4.51 12.47 -5.06
N LYS A 117 3.87 11.39 -5.55
CA LYS A 117 3.54 10.22 -4.72
C LYS A 117 4.79 9.53 -4.19
N PHE A 118 5.82 9.34 -5.02
CA PHE A 118 7.06 8.70 -4.64
C PHE A 118 7.79 9.48 -3.53
N ARG A 119 7.96 10.80 -3.68
CA ARG A 119 8.52 11.67 -2.62
C ARG A 119 7.74 11.56 -1.30
N LYS A 120 6.40 11.51 -1.39
CA LYS A 120 5.55 11.30 -0.22
C LYS A 120 5.83 9.96 0.44
N LEU A 121 5.88 8.87 -0.32
CA LEU A 121 6.18 7.53 0.19
C LEU A 121 7.56 7.47 0.86
N LEU A 122 8.59 8.04 0.24
CA LEU A 122 9.94 8.08 0.79
C LEU A 122 9.99 8.74 2.18
N LYS A 123 9.24 9.83 2.35
CA LYS A 123 9.13 10.57 3.61
C LYS A 123 8.25 9.87 4.63
N GLU A 124 7.10 9.34 4.20
CA GLU A 124 6.10 8.72 5.07
C GLU A 124 6.59 7.38 5.67
N TYR A 125 7.38 6.63 4.90
CA TYR A 125 7.92 5.34 5.32
C TYR A 125 9.40 5.38 5.68
N ASP A 126 9.97 6.57 5.86
CA ASP A 126 11.34 6.76 6.33
C ASP A 126 12.38 5.95 5.53
N VAL A 127 12.34 6.08 4.21
CA VAL A 127 13.34 5.42 3.36
C VAL A 127 14.73 5.98 3.71
N SER A 128 15.64 5.07 4.03
CA SER A 128 16.96 5.39 4.60
C SER A 128 17.94 5.88 3.54
N ALA A 129 17.94 5.23 2.37
CA ALA A 129 18.80 5.57 1.25
C ALA A 129 18.25 5.03 -0.07
N ILE A 130 18.67 5.66 -1.17
CA ILE A 130 18.47 5.20 -2.53
C ILE A 130 19.83 4.91 -3.16
N PHE A 131 19.98 3.72 -3.74
CA PHE A 131 21.12 3.37 -4.60
C PHE A 131 20.68 3.38 -6.06
N ALA A 132 21.48 4.01 -6.91
CA ALA A 132 21.15 4.13 -8.32
C ALA A 132 22.37 4.05 -9.26
N GLY A 133 22.10 4.17 -10.56
CA GLY A 133 23.09 4.14 -11.63
C GLY A 133 22.74 5.15 -12.72
N HIS A 134 22.59 4.66 -13.97
CA HIS A 134 22.24 5.41 -15.18
C HIS A 134 23.34 6.39 -15.67
N PHE A 135 23.86 7.23 -14.79
CA PHE A 135 24.92 8.19 -15.09
C PHE A 135 26.29 7.51 -15.04
N HIS A 136 26.68 6.83 -16.11
CA HIS A 136 27.86 5.94 -16.12
C HIS A 136 29.17 6.61 -15.67
N THR A 137 29.35 7.91 -15.91
CA THR A 137 30.53 8.71 -15.55
C THR A 137 30.47 9.35 -14.16
N ALA A 138 29.35 9.19 -13.44
CA ALA A 138 29.14 9.77 -12.11
C ALA A 138 28.99 8.67 -11.05
N ALA A 139 29.70 8.81 -9.93
CA ALA A 139 29.63 7.87 -8.82
C ALA A 139 29.81 8.61 -7.48
N GLY A 140 29.18 8.10 -6.42
CA GLY A 140 29.20 8.67 -5.09
C GLY A 140 27.89 9.35 -4.67
N ILE A 141 27.98 10.33 -3.77
CA ILE A 141 26.80 11.07 -3.27
C ILE A 141 26.25 11.94 -4.40
N TYR A 142 24.94 11.83 -4.62
CA TYR A 142 24.26 12.54 -5.69
C TYR A 142 23.24 13.56 -5.13
N PRO A 143 23.26 14.82 -5.60
CA PRO A 143 22.24 15.81 -5.24
C PRO A 143 20.86 15.36 -5.76
N SER A 144 20.03 14.85 -4.86
CA SER A 144 18.78 14.19 -5.27
C SER A 144 17.56 15.10 -5.26
N PRO A 145 16.56 14.81 -6.10
CA PRO A 145 15.26 15.47 -6.05
C PRO A 145 14.35 14.93 -4.93
N TYR A 146 14.84 14.06 -4.03
CA TYR A 146 14.02 13.28 -3.08
C TYR A 146 14.11 13.79 -1.63
N GLU A 147 14.44 15.07 -1.45
CA GLU A 147 14.34 15.85 -0.21
C GLU A 147 14.50 15.04 1.09
N GLY A 148 15.75 14.89 1.54
CA GLY A 148 16.07 14.24 2.81
C GLY A 148 16.33 12.74 2.72
N VAL A 149 16.22 12.13 1.53
CA VAL A 149 16.73 10.77 1.26
C VAL A 149 18.04 10.85 0.46
N PRO A 150 19.17 10.34 1.00
CA PRO A 150 20.43 10.32 0.27
C PRO A 150 20.33 9.40 -0.95
N VAL A 151 20.79 9.89 -2.11
CA VAL A 151 20.98 9.09 -3.33
C VAL A 151 22.47 8.85 -3.52
N LEU A 152 22.82 7.60 -3.80
CA LEU A 152 24.18 7.12 -3.98
C LEU A 152 24.29 6.44 -5.33
N LEU A 153 25.11 7.00 -6.23
CA LEU A 153 25.38 6.43 -7.54
C LEU A 153 26.52 5.43 -7.48
N SER A 154 26.26 4.25 -8.02
CA SER A 154 27.24 3.17 -8.14
C SER A 154 28.31 3.43 -9.21
N GLY A 155 28.01 4.28 -10.19
CA GLY A 155 28.84 4.46 -11.37
C GLY A 155 28.59 3.36 -12.40
N SER A 156 29.65 2.86 -13.02
CA SER A 156 29.55 1.82 -14.04
C SER A 156 30.76 0.90 -14.04
N ALA A 157 30.56 -0.31 -14.56
CA ALA A 157 31.65 -1.26 -14.76
C ALA A 157 32.69 -0.74 -15.77
N THR A 158 32.27 0.06 -16.76
CA THR A 158 33.18 0.68 -17.75
C THR A 158 34.09 1.74 -17.13
N GLU A 159 33.62 2.44 -16.10
CA GLU A 159 34.42 3.39 -15.32
C GLU A 159 35.10 2.72 -14.11
N GLU A 160 35.01 1.38 -13.99
CA GLU A 160 35.60 0.59 -12.91
C GLU A 160 35.19 1.09 -11.51
N THR A 161 33.94 1.51 -11.39
CA THR A 161 33.37 2.08 -10.16
C THR A 161 32.24 1.22 -9.61
N PHE A 162 32.18 1.12 -8.29
CA PHE A 162 31.07 0.52 -7.56
C PHE A 162 31.06 0.98 -6.10
N LEU A 163 29.96 0.73 -5.39
CA LEU A 163 29.84 1.05 -3.97
C LEU A 163 29.98 -0.21 -3.12
N ILE A 164 30.70 -0.07 -2.00
CA ILE A 164 30.65 -1.01 -0.89
C ILE A 164 29.78 -0.37 0.19
N THR A 165 28.86 -1.14 0.74
CA THR A 165 27.95 -0.69 1.80
C THR A 165 28.04 -1.64 2.98
N ASP A 166 28.28 -1.09 4.17
CA ASP A 166 28.25 -1.82 5.43
C ASP A 166 27.08 -1.32 6.28
N ILE A 167 26.43 -2.26 6.97
CA ILE A 167 25.18 -2.02 7.71
C ILE A 167 25.40 -2.45 9.15
N ASP A 168 25.43 -1.47 10.05
CA ASP A 168 25.43 -1.69 11.49
C ASP A 168 24.01 -1.50 12.02
N GLU A 169 23.30 -2.62 12.18
CA GLU A 169 21.93 -2.64 12.73
C GLU A 169 21.88 -2.13 14.18
N SER A 170 22.94 -2.35 14.96
CA SER A 170 22.98 -2.02 16.39
C SER A 170 23.07 -0.51 16.62
N SER A 171 23.91 0.17 15.83
CA SER A 171 24.04 1.62 15.88
C SER A 171 23.12 2.35 14.90
N ARG A 172 22.32 1.60 14.12
CA ARG A 172 21.39 2.09 13.10
C ARG A 172 22.08 2.97 12.07
N LYS A 173 23.19 2.48 11.51
CA LYS A 173 24.02 3.23 10.56
C LYS A 173 24.32 2.41 9.31
N ILE A 174 24.37 3.10 8.18
CA ILE A 174 24.93 2.63 6.93
C ILE A 174 26.21 3.40 6.68
N SER A 175 27.32 2.71 6.45
CA SER A 175 28.55 3.32 5.94
C SER A 175 28.73 2.95 4.48
N VAL A 176 29.14 3.93 3.66
CA VAL A 176 29.25 3.75 2.21
C VAL A 176 30.63 4.18 1.74
N TRP A 177 31.24 3.35 0.88
CA TRP A 177 32.51 3.63 0.23
C TRP A 177 32.38 3.54 -1.28
N LEU A 178 33.06 4.44 -1.97
CA LEU A 178 33.21 4.42 -3.42
C LEU A 178 34.52 3.75 -3.80
N VAL A 179 34.43 2.67 -4.56
CA VAL A 179 35.57 2.02 -5.21
C VAL A 179 35.77 2.65 -6.58
N ARG A 180 37.04 2.88 -6.94
CA ARG A 180 37.49 3.30 -8.27
C ARG A 180 38.58 2.33 -8.74
N ASN A 181 38.73 2.20 -10.05
CA ASN A 181 39.73 1.33 -10.69
C ASN A 181 39.66 -0.12 -10.18
N ASN A 182 38.46 -0.61 -9.83
CA ASN A 182 38.23 -1.94 -9.25
C ASN A 182 39.16 -2.30 -8.07
N THR A 183 39.55 -1.32 -7.23
CA THR A 183 40.51 -1.50 -6.12
C THR A 183 39.85 -1.24 -4.75
N PRO A 184 39.16 -2.24 -4.16
CA PRO A 184 38.46 -2.11 -2.86
C PRO A 184 39.33 -1.62 -1.70
N GLU A 185 40.63 -1.93 -1.71
CA GLU A 185 41.57 -1.61 -0.63
C GLU A 185 41.76 -0.10 -0.47
N THR A 186 41.44 0.68 -1.50
CA THR A 186 41.58 2.14 -1.54
C THR A 186 40.23 2.86 -1.60
N ALA A 187 39.15 2.16 -1.24
CA ALA A 187 37.80 2.70 -1.34
C ALA A 187 37.65 4.01 -0.55
N GLN A 188 37.14 5.04 -1.21
CA GLN A 188 36.90 6.34 -0.62
C GLN A 188 35.65 6.27 0.27
N HIS A 189 35.80 6.54 1.57
CA HIS A 189 34.64 6.65 2.46
C HIS A 189 33.80 7.88 2.08
N LEU A 190 32.55 7.64 1.65
CA LEU A 190 31.62 8.70 1.26
C LEU A 190 30.90 9.29 2.46
N GLY A 191 30.60 8.46 3.46
CA GLY A 191 29.96 8.91 4.68
C GLY A 191 29.17 7.83 5.39
N VAL A 192 28.58 8.25 6.52
CA VAL A 192 27.74 7.43 7.37
C VAL A 192 26.33 8.05 7.38
N PHE A 193 25.34 7.25 7.04
CA PHE A 193 23.94 7.65 6.92
C PHE A 193 23.10 6.92 7.98
N PRO A 194 22.06 7.55 8.53
CA PRO A 194 21.20 6.88 9.50
C PRO A 194 20.30 5.85 8.81
N LEU A 195 20.19 4.67 9.43
CA LEU A 195 19.08 3.75 9.18
C LEU A 195 17.84 4.35 9.85
N LYS A 196 16.95 4.91 9.02
CA LYS A 196 15.72 5.55 9.48
C LYS A 196 14.66 4.49 9.77
N GLN A 197 14.01 4.66 10.90
CA GLN A 197 12.89 3.84 11.33
C GLN A 197 12.02 4.68 12.25
N SER A 198 11.10 5.44 11.66
CA SER A 198 10.04 6.05 12.45
C SER A 198 9.01 5.00 12.81
N VAL A 199 8.86 4.75 14.11
CA VAL A 199 7.62 4.20 14.70
C VAL A 199 6.48 5.24 14.58
N LYS A 200 6.82 6.49 14.27
CA LYS A 200 5.93 7.63 14.20
C LYS A 200 5.67 8.07 12.76
N THR A 201 4.74 7.42 12.09
CA THR A 201 3.86 8.15 11.17
C THR A 201 2.52 8.33 11.88
N PRO A 202 1.86 9.49 11.70
CA PRO A 202 0.59 9.75 12.37
C PRO A 202 -0.41 8.66 11.95
N PRO A 203 -1.39 8.31 12.81
CA PRO A 203 -2.55 7.56 12.34
C PRO A 203 -3.01 8.30 11.08
N THR A 204 -3.01 7.61 9.94
CA THR A 204 -3.41 8.20 8.67
C THR A 204 -4.72 8.90 8.91
N ASP A 205 -4.73 10.21 8.68
CA ASP A 205 -5.68 11.16 9.27
C ASP A 205 -7.07 10.55 9.49
N GLU A 206 -7.38 10.23 10.75
CA GLU A 206 -8.65 9.61 11.15
C GLU A 206 -9.84 10.41 10.60
N TYR A 207 -9.66 11.74 10.42
CA TYR A 207 -10.67 12.64 9.91
C TYR A 207 -11.16 12.29 8.49
N ASP A 208 -10.33 11.68 7.64
CA ASP A 208 -10.74 11.36 6.25
C ASP A 208 -11.71 10.16 6.19
N ASN A 209 -11.62 9.23 7.15
CA ASN A 209 -12.54 8.10 7.26
C ASN A 209 -13.62 8.30 8.34
N ALA A 210 -13.59 9.40 9.08
CA ALA A 210 -14.51 9.65 10.19
C ALA A 210 -15.92 10.04 9.72
N GLY A 211 -16.08 10.51 8.48
CA GLY A 211 -17.33 11.08 7.99
C GLY A 211 -17.68 12.41 8.67
N SER A 212 -18.58 13.19 8.06
CA SER A 212 -18.99 14.50 8.60
C SER A 212 -20.38 14.46 9.28
N TRP A 213 -21.22 13.48 8.96
CA TRP A 213 -22.64 13.45 9.34
C TRP A 213 -23.03 12.22 10.17
N GLY A 214 -24.22 12.27 10.76
CA GLY A 214 -24.70 11.29 11.73
C GLY A 214 -24.00 11.34 13.10
N THR A 215 -24.34 10.37 13.95
CA THR A 215 -23.80 10.26 15.31
C THR A 215 -22.96 9.00 15.50
N TRP A 216 -21.96 9.09 16.37
CA TRP A 216 -21.07 7.97 16.69
C TRP A 216 -21.81 6.93 17.53
N GLY A 217 -21.58 5.66 17.19
CA GLY A 217 -22.04 4.53 17.96
C GLY A 217 -21.23 4.24 19.22
N PRO A 218 -21.65 3.21 19.98
CA PRO A 218 -20.87 2.72 21.10
C PRO A 218 -19.53 2.15 20.62
N SER A 219 -18.49 2.36 21.41
CA SER A 219 -17.23 1.66 21.20
C SER A 219 -17.39 0.17 21.37
N ALA A 220 -17.07 -0.57 20.30
CA ALA A 220 -16.90 -2.01 20.37
C ALA A 220 -15.41 -2.34 20.56
N ARG A 221 -15.08 -3.33 21.40
CA ARG A 221 -13.70 -3.73 21.67
C ARG A 221 -13.61 -5.21 21.99
N CYS A 222 -12.56 -5.85 21.49
CA CYS A 222 -12.22 -7.22 21.86
C CYS A 222 -11.87 -7.31 23.35
N PRO A 223 -12.09 -8.49 23.98
CA PRO A 223 -11.52 -8.80 25.28
C PRO A 223 -10.00 -8.56 25.32
N SER A 224 -9.45 -8.34 26.52
CA SER A 224 -8.02 -8.14 26.69
C SER A 224 -7.23 -9.34 26.15
N GLY A 225 -6.18 -9.08 25.38
CA GLY A 225 -5.38 -10.13 24.76
C GLY A 225 -5.92 -10.65 23.42
N LEU A 226 -6.95 -10.03 22.85
CA LEU A 226 -7.49 -10.39 21.54
C LEU A 226 -7.41 -9.23 20.55
N TYR A 227 -7.41 -9.57 19.27
CA TYR A 227 -7.37 -8.67 18.13
C TYR A 227 -8.46 -9.02 17.13
N ILE A 228 -8.78 -8.07 16.26
CA ILE A 228 -9.75 -8.27 15.18
C ILE A 228 -9.04 -8.88 13.97
N ASN A 229 -9.62 -9.91 13.36
CA ASN A 229 -9.09 -10.56 12.15
C ASN A 229 -10.13 -10.74 11.02
N ALA A 230 -11.37 -10.32 11.24
CA ALA A 230 -12.43 -10.42 10.23
C ALA A 230 -13.50 -9.36 10.38
N PHE A 231 -14.34 -9.26 9.35
CA PHE A 231 -15.48 -8.37 9.31
C PHE A 231 -16.60 -8.93 8.42
N ASP A 232 -17.78 -8.35 8.56
CA ASP A 232 -18.94 -8.52 7.69
C ASP A 232 -19.62 -7.16 7.53
N VAL A 233 -20.25 -6.93 6.39
CA VAL A 233 -20.94 -5.67 6.09
C VAL A 233 -22.39 -5.93 5.74
N LYS A 234 -23.24 -5.02 6.20
CA LYS A 234 -24.66 -4.96 5.86
C LYS A 234 -24.87 -3.85 4.85
N GLY A 235 -25.52 -4.17 3.75
CA GLY A 235 -25.93 -3.23 2.71
C GLY A 235 -27.15 -3.76 1.97
N GLU A 236 -27.77 -2.91 1.18
CA GLU A 236 -28.87 -3.31 0.32
C GLU A 236 -28.33 -3.89 -0.99
N LYS A 237 -29.07 -4.87 -1.53
CA LYS A 237 -28.72 -5.47 -2.82
C LYS A 237 -29.45 -4.69 -3.88
N TRP A 238 -28.78 -4.37 -4.97
CA TRP A 238 -29.38 -3.78 -6.17
C TRP A 238 -30.68 -4.52 -6.57
N GLN A 239 -31.83 -3.84 -6.51
CA GLN A 239 -33.16 -4.38 -6.88
C GLN A 239 -33.74 -3.82 -8.19
N GLY A 240 -33.00 -3.02 -8.96
CA GLY A 240 -33.48 -2.47 -10.24
C GLY A 240 -33.20 -0.98 -10.39
N ASP A 241 -34.25 -0.19 -10.62
CA ASP A 241 -34.16 1.26 -10.90
C ASP A 241 -34.06 2.16 -9.64
N ASP A 242 -33.94 1.59 -8.43
CA ASP A 242 -33.74 2.31 -7.16
C ASP A 242 -32.25 2.33 -6.74
N ASP A 243 -31.81 3.44 -6.14
CA ASP A 243 -30.41 3.75 -5.76
C ASP A 243 -29.94 2.98 -4.51
N ASP A 244 -29.86 1.66 -4.58
CA ASP A 244 -29.52 0.82 -3.42
C ASP A 244 -28.04 0.38 -3.38
N THR A 245 -27.11 1.28 -3.01
CA THR A 245 -25.66 0.93 -2.99
C THR A 245 -24.82 1.41 -1.80
N ALA A 246 -25.43 1.75 -0.66
CA ALA A 246 -24.69 2.15 0.54
C ALA A 246 -24.45 1.00 1.54
N VAL A 247 -23.32 1.06 2.25
CA VAL A 247 -23.05 0.26 3.45
C VAL A 247 -23.83 0.86 4.62
N ASN A 248 -24.64 0.05 5.28
CA ASN A 248 -25.46 0.46 6.42
C ASN A 248 -24.87 -0.01 7.76
N ALA A 249 -24.05 -1.07 7.78
CA ALA A 249 -23.36 -1.50 8.98
C ALA A 249 -22.05 -2.23 8.71
N ILE A 250 -21.15 -2.16 9.69
CA ILE A 250 -19.93 -2.98 9.76
C ILE A 250 -19.96 -3.73 11.09
N VAL A 251 -19.80 -5.05 11.03
CA VAL A 251 -19.55 -5.92 12.19
C VAL A 251 -18.12 -6.42 12.05
N MET A 252 -17.32 -6.30 13.11
CA MET A 252 -15.96 -6.83 13.14
C MET A 252 -15.89 -8.02 14.09
N TYR A 253 -14.98 -8.97 13.86
CA TYR A 253 -14.87 -10.16 14.68
C TYR A 253 -13.48 -10.28 15.28
N CYS A 254 -13.46 -10.52 16.59
CA CYS A 254 -12.24 -10.87 17.30
C CYS A 254 -11.73 -12.24 16.84
N HIS A 255 -10.46 -12.53 17.13
CA HIS A 255 -9.82 -13.78 16.74
C HIS A 255 -10.52 -15.04 17.28
N ASP A 256 -11.28 -14.92 18.37
CA ASP A 256 -12.12 -15.97 18.97
C ASP A 256 -13.55 -16.01 18.39
N ASP A 257 -13.76 -15.37 17.24
CA ASP A 257 -15.03 -15.26 16.50
C ASP A 257 -16.14 -14.49 17.25
N VAL A 258 -15.81 -13.75 18.32
CA VAL A 258 -16.75 -12.85 18.99
C VAL A 258 -17.03 -11.63 18.10
N GLY A 259 -18.30 -11.47 17.70
CA GLY A 259 -18.77 -10.34 16.92
C GLY A 259 -18.88 -9.05 17.74
N LEU A 260 -18.22 -8.00 17.26
CA LEU A 260 -18.24 -6.64 17.77
C LEU A 260 -19.16 -5.77 16.92
N ARG A 261 -20.10 -5.09 17.58
CA ARG A 261 -21.09 -4.19 16.95
C ARG A 261 -20.96 -2.78 17.50
N SER A 262 -21.07 -1.81 16.61
CA SER A 262 -21.18 -0.39 16.92
C SER A 262 -22.58 0.09 16.49
N LYS A 263 -22.77 1.33 16.05
CA LYS A 263 -24.01 1.80 15.47
C LYS A 263 -24.19 1.26 14.05
N GLU A 264 -25.43 0.90 13.73
CA GLU A 264 -25.83 0.25 12.50
C GLU A 264 -27.09 0.90 11.95
N GLY A 265 -27.21 0.99 10.63
CA GLY A 265 -28.46 1.32 9.97
C GLY A 265 -29.46 0.16 10.01
N GLY A 266 -30.74 0.47 9.83
CA GLY A 266 -31.83 -0.51 9.95
C GLY A 266 -31.94 -1.49 8.77
N TRP A 267 -31.52 -1.07 7.58
CA TRP A 267 -31.83 -1.72 6.32
C TRP A 267 -30.68 -2.57 5.76
N GLY A 268 -31.00 -3.44 4.81
CA GLY A 268 -30.04 -4.33 4.14
C GLY A 268 -29.82 -5.70 4.79
N THR A 269 -28.96 -6.49 4.14
CA THR A 269 -28.58 -7.84 4.58
C THR A 269 -27.06 -7.98 4.68
N PHE A 270 -26.59 -8.81 5.61
CA PHE A 270 -25.16 -9.12 5.72
C PHE A 270 -24.69 -9.93 4.51
N SER A 271 -23.55 -9.52 3.95
CA SER A 271 -23.03 -10.07 2.70
C SER A 271 -22.14 -11.30 2.87
N GLY A 272 -21.66 -11.55 4.08
CA GLY A 272 -20.83 -12.69 4.40
C GLY A 272 -19.48 -12.29 4.96
N TYR A 273 -18.93 -13.23 5.73
CA TYR A 273 -17.74 -13.05 6.53
C TYR A 273 -16.45 -13.06 5.69
N SER A 274 -15.64 -12.02 5.83
CA SER A 274 -14.30 -11.90 5.24
C SER A 274 -13.23 -11.89 6.33
N LYS A 275 -12.26 -12.82 6.22
CA LYS A 275 -11.18 -13.02 7.20
C LYS A 275 -9.81 -12.82 6.59
N CYS A 276 -8.90 -12.23 7.36
CA CYS A 276 -7.49 -12.16 6.98
C CYS A 276 -6.87 -13.58 6.93
N PRO A 277 -5.96 -13.84 5.98
CA PRO A 277 -5.38 -15.17 5.82
C PRO A 277 -4.49 -15.53 7.02
N ALA A 278 -4.36 -16.83 7.29
CA ALA A 278 -3.51 -17.37 8.36
C ALA A 278 -3.72 -16.70 9.74
N ASP A 279 -4.96 -16.30 10.03
CA ASP A 279 -5.38 -15.63 11.27
C ASP A 279 -4.61 -14.33 11.58
N GLN A 280 -4.08 -13.69 10.53
CA GLN A 280 -3.48 -12.36 10.62
C GLN A 280 -4.47 -11.35 11.19
N ALA A 281 -3.95 -10.38 11.94
CA ALA A 281 -4.76 -9.29 12.45
C ALA A 281 -5.13 -8.30 11.34
N ILE A 282 -6.27 -7.63 11.51
CA ILE A 282 -6.55 -6.39 10.82
C ILE A 282 -5.69 -5.30 11.46
N VAL A 283 -4.96 -4.54 10.64
CA VAL A 283 -4.07 -3.45 11.05
C VAL A 283 -4.46 -2.10 10.46
N GLY A 284 -5.55 -2.06 9.70
CA GLY A 284 -6.02 -0.84 9.06
C GLY A 284 -7.30 -1.04 8.28
N PHE A 285 -7.83 0.06 7.77
CA PHE A 285 -9.04 0.09 6.96
C PHE A 285 -9.01 1.27 6.00
N GLN A 286 -9.90 1.23 5.03
CA GLN A 286 -10.13 2.33 4.10
C GLN A 286 -11.60 2.29 3.71
N LEU A 287 -12.23 3.46 3.74
CA LEU A 287 -13.59 3.63 3.26
C LEU A 287 -13.58 4.20 1.85
N LYS A 288 -14.58 3.81 1.06
CA LYS A 288 -14.93 4.43 -0.20
C LYS A 288 -16.15 5.30 0.04
N MET A 289 -16.04 6.58 -0.27
CA MET A 289 -17.17 7.51 -0.14
C MET A 289 -17.11 8.53 -1.26
N GLU A 290 -18.25 9.10 -1.60
CA GLU A 290 -18.36 10.16 -2.58
C GLU A 290 -17.51 11.41 -2.24
N PRO A 291 -17.02 12.13 -3.25
CA PRO A 291 -16.35 13.42 -3.05
C PRO A 291 -17.39 14.49 -2.69
N ARG A 292 -17.01 15.47 -1.85
CA ARG A 292 -17.84 16.64 -1.53
C ARG A 292 -18.34 17.31 -2.82
N GLN A 293 -19.65 17.31 -3.06
CA GLN A 293 -20.30 18.30 -3.89
C GLN A 293 -20.81 19.42 -2.99
N GLU A 294 -21.10 20.60 -3.55
CA GLU A 294 -21.44 21.77 -2.73
C GLU A 294 -22.93 21.80 -2.32
N ASP A 295 -23.80 20.94 -2.90
CA ASP A 295 -25.26 20.96 -2.71
C ASP A 295 -25.94 19.55 -2.88
N GLY A 296 -25.46 18.46 -2.25
CA GLY A 296 -26.09 17.11 -2.30
C GLY A 296 -25.77 16.20 -1.10
N ASP A 297 -26.41 15.02 -0.97
CA ASP A 297 -26.14 14.05 0.12
C ASP A 297 -24.76 13.38 -0.02
N ASP A 298 -23.73 14.11 0.41
CA ASP A 298 -22.34 13.93 -0.01
C ASP A 298 -21.54 12.75 0.62
N THR A 299 -22.15 11.81 1.35
CA THR A 299 -21.37 11.15 2.44
C THR A 299 -21.70 9.71 2.84
N ALA A 300 -22.44 8.94 2.04
CA ALA A 300 -22.61 7.52 2.32
C ALA A 300 -21.31 6.72 2.04
N VAL A 301 -21.02 5.72 2.89
CA VAL A 301 -19.94 4.75 2.62
C VAL A 301 -20.42 3.74 1.60
N ASP A 302 -19.85 3.78 0.40
CA ASP A 302 -20.16 2.83 -0.69
C ASP A 302 -19.53 1.46 -0.47
N SER A 303 -18.33 1.46 0.12
CA SER A 303 -17.55 0.24 0.32
C SER A 303 -16.51 0.41 1.42
N VAL A 304 -16.06 -0.72 1.96
CA VAL A 304 -14.96 -0.78 2.92
C VAL A 304 -14.00 -1.89 2.54
N ARG A 305 -12.71 -1.64 2.75
CA ARG A 305 -11.69 -2.69 2.77
C ARG A 305 -10.84 -2.59 4.03
N PHE A 306 -10.44 -3.75 4.52
CA PHE A 306 -9.56 -3.88 5.67
C PHE A 306 -8.19 -4.37 5.24
N VAL A 307 -7.17 -3.90 5.95
CA VAL A 307 -5.78 -4.28 5.71
C VAL A 307 -5.40 -5.32 6.74
N CYS A 308 -4.92 -6.46 6.28
CA CYS A 308 -4.32 -7.51 7.08
C CYS A 308 -2.84 -7.22 7.38
N GLU A 309 -2.31 -7.82 8.44
CA GLU A 309 -0.86 -7.90 8.65
C GLU A 309 -0.17 -8.42 7.37
N GLY A 310 0.96 -7.83 7.00
CA GLY A 310 1.59 -8.16 5.71
C GLY A 310 1.01 -7.41 4.51
N GLY A 311 0.03 -6.52 4.71
CA GLY A 311 -0.39 -5.52 3.73
C GLY A 311 -1.38 -5.99 2.68
N GLN A 312 -1.82 -7.26 2.71
CA GLN A 312 -2.95 -7.71 1.90
C GLN A 312 -4.22 -7.00 2.35
N SER A 313 -5.08 -6.62 1.40
CA SER A 313 -6.41 -6.09 1.70
C SER A 313 -7.48 -7.15 1.49
N ILE A 314 -8.46 -7.18 2.38
CA ILE A 314 -9.72 -7.92 2.24
C ILE A 314 -10.85 -6.88 2.05
N ALA A 315 -11.60 -7.01 0.97
CA ALA A 315 -12.65 -6.05 0.62
C ALA A 315 -14.04 -6.60 0.98
N ALA A 316 -14.99 -5.69 1.21
CA ALA A 316 -16.40 -6.03 1.28
C ALA A 316 -16.85 -6.67 -0.05
N ALA A 317 -17.89 -7.50 0.01
CA ALA A 317 -18.49 -8.08 -1.20
C ALA A 317 -19.09 -7.01 -2.13
N TYR A 318 -19.44 -5.85 -1.58
CA TYR A 318 -19.91 -4.68 -2.30
C TYR A 318 -18.73 -3.74 -2.56
N ASP A 319 -18.25 -3.68 -3.80
CA ASP A 319 -17.35 -2.61 -4.29
C ASP A 319 -17.98 -2.04 -5.56
N THR A 320 -18.69 -0.91 -5.41
CA THR A 320 -19.39 -0.24 -6.50
C THR A 320 -18.38 0.55 -7.34
N SER A 321 -18.70 0.96 -8.57
CA SER A 321 -17.83 1.88 -9.33
C SER A 321 -17.87 3.31 -8.80
N TYR A 322 -18.79 3.61 -7.90
CA TYR A 322 -19.05 4.93 -7.33
C TYR A 322 -18.14 5.20 -6.12
N GLY A 323 -17.99 6.48 -5.77
CA GLY A 323 -17.15 6.93 -4.67
C GLY A 323 -15.64 6.95 -4.94
N VAL A 324 -14.90 7.61 -4.04
CA VAL A 324 -13.45 7.70 -4.04
C VAL A 324 -12.92 7.06 -2.76
N TRP A 325 -11.97 6.14 -2.91
CA TRP A 325 -11.26 5.56 -1.77
C TRP A 325 -10.52 6.66 -0.98
N LYS A 326 -10.92 6.87 0.28
CA LYS A 326 -10.28 7.80 1.22
C LYS A 326 -8.88 7.33 1.59
N LYS A 327 -8.09 8.08 2.34
CA LYS A 327 -6.75 7.60 2.77
C LYS A 327 -6.87 6.35 3.65
N THR A 328 -6.04 5.34 3.41
CA THR A 328 -6.01 4.13 4.25
C THR A 328 -5.60 4.48 5.69
N TYR A 329 -6.48 4.32 6.66
CA TYR A 329 -6.11 4.35 8.08
C TYR A 329 -5.31 3.09 8.44
N ARG A 330 -4.20 3.24 9.16
CA ARG A 330 -3.48 2.11 9.75
C ARG A 330 -3.19 2.38 11.22
N CYS A 331 -3.25 1.30 12.01
CA CYS A 331 -2.73 1.30 13.35
C CYS A 331 -1.23 1.65 13.37
N PRO A 332 -0.73 2.24 14.49
CA PRO A 332 0.69 2.44 14.69
C PRO A 332 1.49 1.15 14.47
N ALA A 333 2.76 1.29 14.07
CA ALA A 333 3.62 0.14 13.80
C ALA A 333 3.63 -0.85 14.98
N GLY A 334 3.43 -2.14 14.69
CA GLY A 334 3.35 -3.21 15.71
C GLY A 334 2.03 -3.27 16.50
N MET A 335 1.02 -2.49 16.12
CA MET A 335 -0.32 -2.55 16.71
C MET A 335 -1.34 -3.15 15.74
N ALA A 336 -2.35 -3.80 16.32
CA ALA A 336 -3.49 -4.36 15.62
C ALA A 336 -4.78 -3.62 15.98
N ALA A 337 -5.79 -3.79 15.13
CA ALA A 337 -7.16 -3.40 15.46
C ALA A 337 -7.68 -4.27 16.61
N ILE A 338 -8.14 -3.63 17.67
CA ILE A 338 -8.70 -4.29 18.86
C ILE A 338 -10.12 -3.80 19.17
N GLY A 339 -10.63 -2.86 18.38
CA GLY A 339 -11.95 -2.30 18.52
C GLY A 339 -12.24 -1.27 17.44
N PHE A 340 -13.47 -0.80 17.38
CA PHE A 340 -13.90 0.21 16.43
C PHE A 340 -15.16 0.94 16.88
N GLU A 341 -15.45 2.03 16.17
CA GLU A 341 -16.68 2.82 16.25
C GLU A 341 -17.11 3.16 14.82
N THR A 342 -18.41 3.22 14.59
CA THR A 342 -19.04 3.61 13.33
C THR A 342 -19.89 4.84 13.57
N ARG A 343 -19.98 5.69 12.55
CA ARG A 343 -20.83 6.86 12.51
C ARG A 343 -21.95 6.59 11.52
N VAL A 344 -23.18 6.69 12.00
CA VAL A 344 -24.38 6.39 11.21
C VAL A 344 -25.35 7.56 11.38
N GLU A 345 -25.90 8.00 10.27
CA GLU A 345 -27.00 8.94 10.24
C GLU A 345 -28.31 8.20 10.53
N ASP A 346 -29.05 8.67 11.53
CA ASP A 346 -30.34 8.07 11.85
C ASP A 346 -31.40 8.62 10.91
N TYR A 347 -32.42 7.80 10.65
CA TYR A 347 -33.63 8.22 9.96
C TYR A 347 -34.25 9.46 10.63
N GLN A 348 -34.39 10.56 9.89
CA GLN A 348 -34.84 11.85 10.45
C GLN A 348 -36.37 12.04 10.46
N GLY A 349 -37.13 11.38 9.57
CA GLY A 349 -38.61 11.35 9.58
C GLY A 349 -39.34 12.69 9.34
N ASP A 350 -40.26 12.64 8.35
CA ASP A 350 -41.32 13.59 7.96
C ASP A 350 -40.91 15.01 7.50
N ASP A 351 -40.57 15.13 6.21
CA ASP A 351 -41.02 16.26 5.37
C ASP A 351 -41.24 15.74 3.93
N ASP A 352 -42.52 15.57 3.56
CA ASP A 352 -43.16 15.62 2.23
C ASP A 352 -42.48 15.15 0.92
N ASP A 353 -41.36 14.41 0.93
CA ASP A 353 -40.76 13.85 -0.30
C ASP A 353 -40.82 12.32 -0.36
N LYS A 354 -41.21 11.84 -1.54
CA LYS A 354 -41.72 10.50 -1.84
C LYS A 354 -40.62 9.44 -2.04
N TYR A 355 -39.43 9.62 -1.46
CA TYR A 355 -38.28 8.72 -1.64
C TYR A 355 -37.71 8.34 -0.27
N HIS A 356 -37.56 7.05 -0.03
CA HIS A 356 -37.51 6.42 1.30
C HIS A 356 -36.10 5.95 1.70
N ASP A 357 -35.10 6.83 1.87
CA ASP A 357 -33.76 6.38 2.30
C ASP A 357 -33.00 7.39 3.18
N ASP A 358 -33.00 7.23 4.51
CA ASP A 358 -32.24 8.13 5.41
C ASP A 358 -31.47 7.40 6.53
N THR A 359 -30.88 6.22 6.29
CA THR A 359 -29.98 5.61 7.30
C THR A 359 -28.74 4.98 6.68
N ALA A 360 -27.69 5.78 6.52
CA ALA A 360 -26.42 5.36 5.92
C ALA A 360 -25.22 5.44 6.88
N LEU A 361 -24.29 4.48 6.74
CA LEU A 361 -23.00 4.57 7.42
C LEU A 361 -22.18 5.68 6.76
N ASN A 362 -21.72 6.62 7.58
CA ASN A 362 -21.04 7.83 7.16
C ASN A 362 -19.54 7.79 7.47
N GLY A 363 -19.11 6.97 8.42
CA GLY A 363 -17.70 6.90 8.79
C GLY A 363 -17.37 5.83 9.84
N MET A 364 -16.08 5.66 10.09
CA MET A 364 -15.56 4.67 11.03
C MET A 364 -14.27 5.18 11.68
N ARG A 365 -14.04 4.73 12.91
CA ARG A 365 -12.80 4.89 13.67
C ARG A 365 -12.33 3.53 14.16
N MET A 366 -11.02 3.35 14.20
CA MET A 366 -10.40 2.10 14.64
C MET A 366 -9.63 2.33 15.93
N LYS A 367 -9.76 1.40 16.88
CA LYS A 367 -9.00 1.37 18.12
C LYS A 367 -7.84 0.40 17.98
N CYS A 368 -6.65 0.92 18.21
CA CYS A 368 -5.41 0.17 18.08
C CYS A 368 -4.85 -0.21 19.44
N GLY A 369 -4.20 -1.37 19.50
CA GLY A 369 -3.38 -1.76 20.64
C GLY A 369 -2.38 -2.83 20.28
N SER A 370 -1.49 -3.13 21.22
CA SER A 370 -0.49 -4.18 21.05
C SER A 370 -1.17 -5.51 20.77
N LYS A 371 -0.74 -6.17 19.69
CA LYS A 371 -1.06 -7.58 19.49
C LYS A 371 -0.29 -8.39 20.54
N PRO A 372 -0.94 -9.35 21.23
CA PRO A 372 -0.28 -10.19 22.23
C PRO A 372 0.78 -11.12 21.63
#